data_AF-A0A7K2VJG1-F1
#
_entry.id   AF-A0A7K2VJG1-F1
#
_cell.length_a   1.000
_cell.length_b   1.000
_cell.length_c   1.000
_cell.angle_alpha   90.00
_cell.angle_beta   90.00
_cell.angle_gamma   90.00
#
_symmetry.space_group_name_H-M   'P 1'
#
loop_
_entity.id
_entity.type
_entity.pdbx_description
1 polymer ?
#
loop_
_entity_poly.entity_id
_entity_poly.type
_entity_poly.pdbx_seq_one_letter_code
_entity_poly.pdbx_strand_id
1 'polypeptide(L)'
;MRIQVRRTGGFAGIERQAEVDTSGRADAQEWRTLADQALAAAPDTPVPGVPDGFHYEITVDGHTVHAADPRLTEAQRELVSRVLKEGA
;
A
#
# COMPACT_ATOMS: atom_id res chain seq x y z
N MET A 1 11.80 4.14 8.83
CA MET A 1 10.96 3.03 8.31
C MET A 1 10.74 3.29 6.83
N ARG A 2 10.76 2.25 6.01
CA ARG A 2 10.60 2.36 4.57
C ARG A 2 9.29 1.73 4.15
N ILE A 3 8.48 2.47 3.40
CA ILE A 3 7.20 2.03 2.88
C ILE A 3 7.26 2.08 1.36
N GLN A 4 7.03 0.95 0.72
CA GLN A 4 6.96 0.81 -0.73
C GLN A 4 5.57 0.37 -1.13
N VAL A 5 5.03 0.98 -2.17
CA VAL A 5 3.75 0.60 -2.74
C VAL A 5 3.94 0.38 -4.23
N ARG A 6 3.46 -0.76 -4.70
CA ARG A 6 3.34 -1.08 -6.13
C ARG A 6 1.87 -1.37 -6.44
N ARG A 7 1.32 -0.65 -7.42
CA ARG A 7 -0.04 -0.82 -7.92
C ARG A 7 0.00 -1.25 -9.38
N THR A 8 -0.62 -2.38 -9.69
CA THR A 8 -0.69 -2.97 -11.03
C THR A 8 -2.14 -3.26 -11.42
N GLY A 9 -2.38 -3.52 -12.71
CA GLY A 9 -3.73 -3.76 -13.22
C GLY A 9 -4.49 -2.48 -13.51
N GLY A 10 -5.81 -2.49 -13.25
CA GLY A 10 -6.69 -1.44 -13.76
C GLY A 10 -6.96 -1.59 -15.25
N PHE A 11 -8.00 -0.90 -15.73
CA PHE A 11 -8.42 -0.94 -17.14
C PHE A 11 -7.30 -0.57 -18.14
N ALA A 12 -6.42 0.37 -17.75
CA ALA A 12 -5.30 0.79 -18.59
C ALA A 12 -4.02 -0.06 -18.42
N GLY A 13 -3.97 -0.94 -17.42
CA GLY A 13 -2.79 -1.77 -17.14
C GLY A 13 -1.52 -1.01 -16.72
N ILE A 14 -1.64 0.27 -16.34
CA ILE A 14 -0.48 1.11 -16.00
C ILE A 14 -0.01 0.80 -14.58
N GLU A 15 1.22 0.30 -14.48
CA GLU A 15 1.91 0.13 -13.21
C GLU A 15 2.32 1.48 -12.61
N ARG A 16 2.13 1.62 -11.30
CA ARG A 16 2.70 2.70 -10.50
C ARG A 16 3.43 2.14 -9.29
N GLN A 17 4.61 2.70 -9.02
CA GLN A 17 5.40 2.37 -7.84
C GLN A 17 5.91 3.66 -7.19
N ALA A 18 5.88 3.70 -5.86
CA ALA A 18 6.45 4.79 -5.07
C ALA A 18 7.03 4.24 -3.75
N GLU A 19 7.99 4.96 -3.20
CA GLU A 19 8.61 4.66 -1.90
C GLU A 19 8.67 5.91 -1.04
N VAL A 20 8.41 5.76 0.26
CA VAL A 20 8.62 6.80 1.26
C VAL A 20 9.53 6.25 2.36
N ASP A 21 10.65 6.96 2.60
CA ASP A 21 11.46 6.77 3.79
C ASP A 21 11.00 7.77 4.87
N THR A 22 10.58 7.23 6.01
CA THR A 22 10.07 8.04 7.13
C THR A 22 11.14 8.52 8.08
N SER A 23 12.41 8.18 7.83
CA SER A 23 13.53 8.54 8.69
C SER A 23 13.73 10.06 8.70
N GLY A 24 13.72 10.66 9.90
CA GLY A 24 13.90 12.10 10.08
C GLY A 24 12.69 12.96 9.73
N ARG A 25 11.54 12.37 9.40
CA ARG A 25 10.30 13.12 9.16
C ARG A 25 9.61 13.49 10.47
N ALA A 26 9.01 14.68 10.51
CA ALA A 26 8.21 15.12 11.65
C ALA A 26 6.92 14.28 11.82
N ASP A 27 6.36 13.79 10.72
CA ASP A 27 5.13 12.97 10.67
C ASP A 27 5.42 11.46 10.75
N ALA A 28 6.63 11.04 11.14
CA ALA A 28 7.04 9.63 11.13
C ALA A 28 6.12 8.71 11.95
N GLN A 29 5.56 9.21 13.06
CA GLN A 29 4.65 8.45 13.92
C GLN A 29 3.28 8.20 13.25
N GLU A 30 2.78 9.16 12.46
CA GLU A 30 1.55 8.99 11.69
C GLU A 30 1.73 7.91 10.63
N TRP A 31 2.85 7.96 9.89
CA TRP A 31 3.19 6.93 8.92
C TRP A 31 3.28 5.54 9.55
N ARG A 32 3.87 5.44 10.74
CA ARG A 32 3.97 4.17 11.45
C ARG A 32 2.60 3.65 11.86
N THR A 33 1.76 4.50 12.43
CA THR A 33 0.40 4.14 12.85
C THR A 33 -0.43 3.64 11.67
N LEU A 34 -0.38 4.35 10.54
CA LEU A 34 -1.10 3.98 9.33
C LEU A 34 -0.57 2.68 8.72
N ALA A 35 0.75 2.48 8.72
CA ALA A 35 1.38 1.24 8.26
C ALA A 35 0.97 0.04 9.13
N ASP A 36 1.04 0.17 10.45
CA ASP A 36 0.63 -0.89 11.39
C ASP A 36 -0.85 -1.26 11.18
N GLN A 37 -1.74 -0.28 11.00
CA GLN A 37 -3.16 -0.54 10.70
C GLN A 37 -3.36 -1.24 9.35
N ALA A 38 -2.64 -0.83 8.30
CA ALA A 38 -2.76 -1.43 6.98
C ALA A 38 -2.25 -2.88 6.95
N LEU A 39 -1.19 -3.18 7.72
CA LEU A 39 -0.63 -4.53 7.87
C LEU A 39 -1.52 -5.42 8.74
N ALA A 40 -2.02 -4.93 9.87
CA ALA A 40 -2.90 -5.70 10.76
C ALA A 40 -4.24 -6.07 10.10
N ALA A 41 -4.69 -5.27 9.14
CA ALA A 41 -5.91 -5.50 8.39
C ALA A 41 -5.70 -6.37 7.13
N ALA A 42 -4.47 -6.81 6.84
CA ALA A 42 -4.19 -7.67 5.71
C ALA A 42 -4.69 -9.11 5.98
N PRO A 43 -5.45 -9.71 5.05
CA PRO A 43 -5.86 -11.10 5.20
C PRO A 43 -4.66 -12.05 5.05
N ASP A 44 -4.63 -13.12 5.85
CA ASP A 44 -3.62 -14.18 5.77
C ASP A 44 -3.54 -14.87 4.39
N THR A 45 -4.64 -14.85 3.64
CA THR A 45 -4.73 -15.48 2.32
C THR A 45 -4.78 -14.42 1.22
N PRO A 46 -4.00 -14.58 0.13
CA PRO A 46 -4.07 -13.69 -1.02
C PRO A 46 -5.51 -13.58 -1.54
N VAL A 47 -5.98 -12.36 -1.66
CA VAL A 47 -7.34 -12.07 -2.09
C VAL A 47 -7.39 -12.10 -3.61
N PRO A 48 -8.25 -12.93 -4.24
CA PRO A 48 -8.39 -12.88 -5.69
C PRO A 48 -8.95 -11.51 -6.12
N GLY A 49 -8.30 -10.84 -7.05
CA GLY A 49 -8.81 -9.61 -7.64
C GLY A 49 -10.03 -9.86 -8.53
N VAL A 50 -10.62 -8.78 -9.03
CA VAL A 50 -11.62 -8.80 -10.10
C VAL A 50 -10.96 -8.47 -11.44
N PRO A 51 -11.56 -8.85 -12.59
CA PRO A 51 -11.13 -8.35 -13.89
C PRO A 51 -11.05 -6.81 -13.89
N ASP A 52 -9.99 -6.27 -14.47
CA ASP A 52 -9.69 -4.83 -14.51
C ASP A 52 -9.54 -4.14 -13.13
N GLY A 53 -9.49 -4.90 -12.04
CA GLY A 53 -9.19 -4.39 -10.71
C GLY A 53 -7.71 -4.07 -10.53
N PHE A 54 -7.40 -3.13 -9.66
CA PHE A 54 -6.01 -2.92 -9.24
C PHE A 54 -5.59 -3.97 -8.21
N HIS A 55 -4.34 -4.38 -8.31
CA HIS A 55 -3.63 -5.16 -7.31
C HIS A 55 -2.56 -4.29 -6.68
N TYR A 56 -2.33 -4.48 -5.40
CA TYR A 56 -1.47 -3.65 -4.58
C TYR A 56 -0.52 -4.56 -3.81
N GLU A 57 0.77 -4.25 -3.90
CA GLU A 57 1.81 -4.82 -3.06
C GLU A 57 2.29 -3.70 -2.14
N ILE A 58 2.13 -3.89 -0.83
CA ILE A 58 2.49 -2.91 0.19
C ILE A 58 3.60 -3.53 1.02
N THR A 59 4.80 -2.95 0.98
CA THR A 59 5.97 -3.42 1.73
C THR A 59 6.37 -2.39 2.78
N VAL A 60 6.41 -2.79 4.04
CA VAL A 60 6.83 -1.95 5.18
C VAL A 60 8.00 -2.62 5.88
N ASP A 61 9.16 -1.97 5.88
CA ASP A 61 10.40 -2.51 6.49
C ASP A 61 10.66 -3.99 6.11
N GLY A 62 10.41 -4.35 4.85
CA GLY A 62 10.59 -5.71 4.32
C GLY A 62 9.43 -6.68 4.53
N HIS A 63 8.34 -6.27 5.20
CA HIS A 63 7.12 -7.07 5.33
C HIS A 63 6.12 -6.69 4.24
N THR A 64 5.82 -7.63 3.36
CA THR A 64 4.91 -7.40 2.23
C THR A 64 3.55 -8.00 2.48
N VAL A 65 2.50 -7.20 2.27
CA VAL A 65 1.11 -7.65 2.21
C VAL A 65 0.52 -7.36 0.83
N HIS A 66 -0.44 -8.17 0.43
CA HIS A 66 -1.12 -8.04 -0.84
C HIS A 66 -2.58 -7.64 -0.63
N ALA A 67 -3.05 -6.68 -1.42
CA ALA A 67 -4.44 -6.29 -1.48
C ALA A 67 -4.90 -6.18 -2.94
N ALA A 68 -6.19 -6.34 -3.18
CA ALA A 68 -6.77 -6.22 -4.51
C ALA A 68 -8.16 -5.62 -4.43
N ASP A 69 -8.55 -4.84 -5.44
CA ASP A 69 -9.91 -4.31 -5.54
C ASP A 69 -10.93 -5.46 -5.68
N PRO A 70 -12.13 -5.32 -5.08
CA PRO A 70 -12.64 -4.19 -4.31
C PRO A 70 -12.34 -4.26 -2.79
N ARG A 71 -11.42 -5.12 -2.36
CA ARG A 71 -11.27 -5.55 -0.96
C ARG A 71 -10.17 -4.81 -0.18
N LEU A 72 -9.82 -3.60 -0.60
CA LEU A 72 -8.91 -2.76 0.17
C LEU A 72 -9.62 -2.26 1.42
N THR A 73 -8.93 -2.37 2.55
CA THR A 73 -9.35 -1.69 3.77
C THR A 73 -9.11 -0.19 3.67
N GLU A 74 -9.76 0.58 4.55
CA GLU A 74 -9.59 2.04 4.57
C GLU A 74 -8.13 2.44 4.83
N ALA A 75 -7.48 1.80 5.80
CA ALA A 75 -6.06 2.03 6.11
C ALA A 75 -5.14 1.69 4.93
N GLN A 76 -5.38 0.58 4.22
CA GLN A 76 -4.61 0.23 3.02
C GLN A 76 -4.80 1.25 1.90
N ARG A 77 -6.04 1.69 1.65
CA ARG A 77 -6.34 2.70 0.63
C ARG A 77 -5.67 4.03 0.95
N GLU A 78 -5.75 4.47 2.21
CA GLU A 78 -5.13 5.71 2.66
C GLU A 78 -3.59 5.61 2.54
N LEU A 79 -2.98 4.53 3.00
CA LEU A 79 -1.54 4.32 2.90
C LEU A 79 -1.08 4.33 1.45
N VAL A 80 -1.72 3.56 0.57
CA VAL A 80 -1.43 3.52 -0.86
C VAL A 80 -1.53 4.91 -1.49
N SER A 81 -2.61 5.64 -1.21
CA SER A 81 -2.80 6.98 -1.76
C SER A 81 -1.74 7.96 -1.25
N ARG A 82 -1.37 7.89 0.04
CA ARG A 82 -0.38 8.78 0.63
C ARG A 82 1.02 8.48 0.08
N VAL A 83 1.41 7.21 -0.01
CA VAL A 83 2.71 6.79 -0.59
C VAL A 83 2.81 7.17 -2.06
N LEU A 84 1.80 6.86 -2.88
CA LEU A 84 1.80 7.20 -4.31
C LEU A 84 1.74 8.72 -4.59
N LYS A 85 1.37 9.53 -3.59
CA LYS A 85 1.37 10.99 -3.69
C LYS A 85 2.71 11.59 -3.24
N GLU A 86 3.26 11.10 -2.14
CA GLU A 86 4.46 11.68 -1.49
C GLU A 86 5.77 11.10 -2.02
N GLY A 87 5.76 9.88 -2.56
CA GLY A 87 6.93 9.19 -3.10
C GLY A 87 7.02 9.17 -4.63
N ALA A 88 6.22 10.00 -5.32
CA ALA A 88 6.22 10.15 -6.78
C ALA A 88 7.14 11.28 -7.26
#